data_AF-A0A7W1QII0-F1
#
_entry.id   AF-A0A7W1QII0-F1
#
_cell.length_a   1.000
_cell.length_b   1.000
_cell.length_c   1.000
_cell.angle_alpha   90.00
_cell.angle_beta   90.00
_cell.angle_gamma   90.00
#
_symmetry.space_group_name_H-M   'P 1'
#
loop_
_entity.id
_entity.type
_entity.pdbx_description
1 polymer ?
#
loop_
_entity_poly.entity_id
_entity_poly.type
_entity_poly.pdbx_seq_one_letter_code
_entity_poly.pdbx_strand_id
1 'polypeptide(L)'
;MKAASRYTLFSQLALLVSIFICVLISPEVLFSENQGGVSNYGTMSNTFVVFSIGFWICAILLTRAATAITLAKLKRVLVMLGIGYGLLVLSTYPYKLNVLFENIHIVIAFGLLFFQLGLGFWLAKLNDLDRFSKICLAVQLVSLGLGVLTALEVARVLFSAQAIGAIGFGSLLAHSVRIHER
;
A
#
# COMPACT_ATOMS: atom_id res chain seq x y z
N MET A 1 9.41 21.42 -3.22
CA MET A 1 9.36 19.95 -3.47
C MET A 1 9.20 19.74 -4.97
N LYS A 2 10.06 18.94 -5.59
CA LYS A 2 10.00 18.66 -7.04
C LYS A 2 8.81 17.73 -7.37
N ALA A 3 8.51 17.56 -8.66
CA ALA A 3 7.26 16.98 -9.13
C ALA A 3 7.05 15.52 -8.69
N ALA A 4 8.05 14.65 -8.84
CA ALA A 4 7.97 13.24 -8.44
C ALA A 4 7.74 13.10 -6.94
N SER A 5 8.47 13.85 -6.11
CA SER A 5 8.29 13.86 -4.66
C SER A 5 6.86 14.27 -4.27
N ARG A 6 6.30 15.29 -4.94
CA ARG A 6 4.92 15.73 -4.72
C ARG A 6 3.92 14.63 -5.08
N TYR A 7 4.07 14.03 -6.26
CA TYR A 7 3.17 12.97 -6.71
C TYR A 7 3.25 11.73 -5.82
N THR A 8 4.45 11.30 -5.41
CA THR A 8 4.62 10.19 -4.48
C THR A 8 4.03 10.51 -3.11
N LEU A 9 4.24 11.71 -2.56
CA LEU A 9 3.64 12.06 -1.27
C LEU A 9 2.11 12.08 -1.35
N PHE A 10 1.55 12.73 -2.37
CA PHE A 10 0.10 12.80 -2.54
C PHE A 10 -0.53 11.44 -2.86
N SER A 11 0.20 10.51 -3.51
CA SER A 11 -0.30 9.15 -3.71
C SER A 11 -0.48 8.41 -2.39
N GLN A 12 0.50 8.51 -1.49
CA GLN A 12 0.43 7.86 -0.17
C GLN A 12 -0.63 8.53 0.72
N LEU A 13 -0.72 9.86 0.71
CA LEU A 13 -1.76 10.58 1.46
C LEU A 13 -3.16 10.24 0.95
N ALA A 14 -3.36 10.13 -0.37
CA ALA A 14 -4.66 9.74 -0.93
C ALA A 14 -5.10 8.35 -0.44
N LEU A 15 -4.19 7.36 -0.43
CA LEU A 15 -4.47 6.05 0.16
C LEU A 15 -4.85 6.16 1.63
N LEU A 16 -4.00 6.78 2.45
CA LEU A 16 -4.20 6.86 3.90
C LEU A 16 -5.50 7.59 4.26
N VAL A 17 -5.77 8.72 3.62
CA VAL A 17 -6.99 9.50 3.85
C VAL A 17 -8.22 8.72 3.40
N SER A 18 -8.18 8.06 2.24
CA SER A 18 -9.33 7.25 1.78
C SER A 18 -9.63 6.10 2.73
N ILE A 19 -8.60 5.37 3.18
CA ILE A 19 -8.74 4.28 4.15
C ILE A 19 -9.28 4.81 5.47
N PHE A 20 -8.76 5.93 5.95
CA PHE A 20 -9.24 6.56 7.19
C PHE A 20 -10.72 6.95 7.10
N ILE A 21 -11.14 7.56 5.98
CA ILE A 21 -12.55 7.89 5.75
C ILE A 21 -13.40 6.61 5.69
N CYS A 22 -12.95 5.54 5.03
CA CYS A 22 -13.64 4.26 5.03
C CYS A 22 -13.83 3.69 6.45
N VAL A 23 -12.81 3.80 7.32
CA VAL A 23 -12.90 3.40 8.74
C VAL A 23 -13.92 4.25 9.49
N LEU A 24 -14.01 5.55 9.22
CA LEU A 24 -15.00 6.42 9.85
C LEU A 24 -16.44 6.09 9.40
N ILE A 25 -16.62 5.67 8.14
CA ILE A 25 -17.92 5.28 7.60
C ILE A 25 -18.36 3.91 8.13
N SER A 26 -17.43 2.95 8.18
CA SER A 26 -17.69 1.56 8.58
C SER A 26 -16.62 1.06 9.57
N PRO A 27 -16.67 1.51 10.83
CA PRO A 27 -15.72 1.09 11.85
C PRO A 27 -15.84 -0.40 12.20
N GLU A 28 -16.98 -1.04 11.94
CA GLU A 28 -17.23 -2.46 12.22
C GLU A 28 -16.23 -3.39 11.52
N VAL A 29 -15.73 -3.02 10.34
CA VAL A 29 -14.74 -3.82 9.60
C VAL A 29 -13.41 -3.91 10.35
N LEU A 30 -13.03 -2.84 11.06
CA LEU A 30 -11.81 -2.78 11.87
C LEU A 30 -11.79 -3.84 12.97
N PHE A 31 -12.97 -4.15 13.53
CA PHE A 31 -13.14 -5.06 14.66
C PHE A 31 -13.74 -6.42 14.26
N SER A 32 -14.02 -6.62 12.98
CA SER A 32 -14.69 -7.82 12.49
C SER A 32 -13.78 -9.06 12.53
N GLU A 33 -14.31 -10.17 13.05
CA GLU A 33 -13.54 -11.41 13.22
C GLU A 33 -13.14 -12.06 11.88
N ASN A 34 -13.97 -11.89 10.84
CA ASN A 34 -13.84 -12.55 9.54
C ASN A 34 -13.60 -11.59 8.35
N GLN A 35 -13.46 -10.28 8.59
CA GLN A 35 -13.33 -9.25 7.53
C GLN A 35 -12.21 -8.23 7.78
N GLY A 36 -11.15 -8.60 8.49
CA GLY A 36 -10.10 -7.65 8.90
C GLY A 36 -9.22 -7.06 7.80
N GLY A 37 -9.40 -7.40 6.52
CA GLY A 37 -8.59 -6.83 5.42
C GLY A 37 -9.11 -5.49 4.90
N VAL A 38 -8.20 -4.56 4.56
CA VAL A 38 -8.51 -3.26 3.95
C VAL A 38 -9.39 -3.39 2.69
N SER A 39 -9.25 -4.48 1.93
CA SER A 39 -10.04 -4.74 0.72
C SER A 39 -11.53 -4.95 0.98
N ASN A 40 -11.97 -5.22 2.21
CA ASN A 40 -13.40 -5.30 2.53
C ASN A 40 -14.11 -3.98 2.27
N TYR A 41 -13.45 -2.84 2.54
CA TYR A 41 -13.98 -1.52 2.22
C TYR A 41 -14.23 -1.31 0.72
N GLY A 42 -13.54 -2.04 -0.15
CA GLY A 42 -13.78 -1.98 -1.60
C GLY A 42 -15.01 -2.78 -2.08
N THR A 43 -15.61 -3.59 -1.19
CA THR A 43 -16.79 -4.43 -1.52
C THR A 43 -18.09 -3.93 -0.90
N MET A 44 -18.02 -3.01 0.07
CA MET A 44 -19.19 -2.49 0.75
C MET A 44 -19.78 -1.30 0.00
N SER A 45 -21.10 -1.24 -0.14
CA SER A 45 -21.80 -0.21 -0.92
C SER A 45 -21.57 1.21 -0.41
N ASN A 46 -21.29 1.39 0.88
CA ASN A 46 -21.07 2.69 1.51
C ASN A 46 -19.61 3.18 1.43
N THR A 47 -18.64 2.29 1.25
CA THR A 47 -17.20 2.65 1.22
C THR A 47 -16.53 2.41 -0.13
N PHE A 48 -17.16 1.67 -1.06
CA PHE A 48 -16.51 1.30 -2.32
C PHE A 48 -16.03 2.53 -3.10
N VAL A 49 -16.82 3.60 -3.17
CA VAL A 49 -16.46 4.83 -3.91
C VAL A 49 -15.18 5.45 -3.33
N VAL A 50 -15.16 5.66 -2.01
CA VAL A 50 -14.03 6.31 -1.31
C VAL A 50 -12.77 5.45 -1.43
N PHE A 51 -12.90 4.14 -1.23
CA PHE A 51 -11.84 3.17 -1.41
C PHE A 51 -11.27 3.23 -2.83
N SER A 52 -12.12 3.10 -3.84
CA SER A 52 -11.71 3.09 -5.24
C SER A 52 -11.01 4.39 -5.65
N ILE A 53 -11.53 5.54 -5.24
CA ILE A 53 -10.93 6.85 -5.52
C ILE A 53 -9.51 6.92 -4.95
N GLY A 54 -9.32 6.55 -3.68
CA GLY A 54 -8.02 6.65 -3.03
C GLY A 54 -6.95 5.79 -3.70
N PHE A 55 -7.29 4.53 -4.00
CA PHE A 55 -6.36 3.63 -4.65
C PHE A 55 -6.09 4.00 -6.12
N TRP A 56 -7.10 4.45 -6.88
CA TRP A 56 -6.88 4.91 -8.26
C TRP A 56 -6.04 6.18 -8.32
N ILE A 57 -6.31 7.16 -7.44
CA ILE A 57 -5.47 8.35 -7.32
C ILE A 57 -4.03 7.94 -7.02
N CYS A 58 -3.82 7.00 -6.10
CA CYS A 58 -2.48 6.52 -5.81
C CYS A 58 -1.79 5.86 -7.01
N ALA A 59 -2.48 4.95 -7.70
CA ALA A 59 -1.96 4.28 -8.89
C ALA A 59 -1.55 5.28 -9.98
N ILE A 60 -2.41 6.27 -10.25
CA ILE A 60 -2.18 7.31 -11.26
C ILE A 60 -1.01 8.20 -10.85
N LEU A 61 -0.98 8.66 -9.60
CA LEU A 61 0.06 9.57 -9.11
C LEU A 61 1.44 8.88 -9.03
N LEU A 62 1.53 7.60 -8.66
CA LEU A 62 2.78 6.85 -8.72
C LEU A 62 3.30 6.72 -10.16
N THR A 63 2.40 6.43 -11.10
CA THR A 63 2.75 6.35 -12.53
C THR A 63 3.20 7.71 -13.07
N ARG A 64 2.57 8.80 -12.64
CA ARG A 64 3.01 10.18 -12.95
C ARG A 64 4.31 10.57 -12.26
N ALA A 65 4.57 10.12 -11.05
CA ALA A 65 5.85 10.33 -10.38
C ALA A 65 7.00 9.74 -11.19
N ALA A 66 6.76 8.59 -11.84
CA ALA A 66 7.74 7.91 -12.67
C ALA A 66 8.18 8.71 -13.90
N THR A 67 7.35 9.61 -14.44
CA THR A 67 7.72 10.45 -15.60
C THR A 67 8.66 11.59 -15.21
N ALA A 68 8.68 11.96 -13.93
CA ALA A 68 9.51 13.03 -13.38
C ALA A 68 10.81 12.54 -12.72
N ILE A 69 11.05 11.21 -12.69
CA ILE A 69 12.28 10.60 -12.15
C ILE A 69 13.28 10.28 -13.27
N THR A 70 14.54 10.69 -13.05
CA THR A 70 15.68 10.42 -13.94
C THR A 70 16.28 9.03 -13.71
N LEU A 71 16.30 8.55 -12.46
CA LEU A 71 16.84 7.24 -12.10
C LEU A 71 15.97 6.09 -12.65
N ALA A 72 16.43 5.46 -13.73
CA ALA A 72 15.66 4.45 -14.47
C ALA A 72 15.14 3.26 -13.64
N LYS A 73 15.87 2.86 -12.59
CA LYS A 73 15.41 1.79 -11.67
C LYS A 73 14.22 2.25 -10.83
N LEU A 74 14.30 3.46 -10.25
CA LEU A 74 13.24 4.03 -9.43
C LEU A 74 11.99 4.37 -10.27
N LYS A 75 12.18 4.83 -11.51
CA LYS A 75 11.10 4.98 -12.50
C LYS A 75 10.32 3.67 -12.71
N ARG A 76 11.03 2.57 -12.99
CA ARG A 76 10.40 1.25 -13.19
C ARG A 76 9.63 0.80 -11.96
N VAL A 77 10.21 0.97 -10.78
CA VAL A 77 9.56 0.66 -9.51
C VAL A 77 8.25 1.43 -9.31
N LEU A 78 8.25 2.75 -9.56
CA LEU A 78 7.06 3.58 -9.40
C LEU A 78 5.92 3.16 -10.35
N VAL A 79 6.26 2.79 -11.59
CA VAL A 79 5.28 2.23 -12.55
C VAL A 79 4.76 0.88 -12.07
N MET A 80 5.63 -0.03 -11.63
CA MET A 80 5.22 -1.35 -11.13
C MET A 80 4.31 -1.23 -9.90
N LEU A 81 4.60 -0.31 -8.97
CA LEU A 81 3.71 -0.03 -7.84
C LEU A 81 2.37 0.52 -8.31
N GLY A 82 2.38 1.47 -9.26
CA GLY A 82 1.14 2.03 -9.82
C GLY A 82 0.25 0.95 -10.44
N ILE A 83 0.83 0.07 -11.25
CA ILE A 83 0.14 -1.08 -11.84
C ILE A 83 -0.36 -2.03 -10.74
N GLY A 84 0.48 -2.35 -9.76
CA GLY A 84 0.12 -3.24 -8.65
C GLY A 84 -1.08 -2.74 -7.84
N TYR A 85 -1.12 -1.46 -7.49
CA TYR A 85 -2.27 -0.85 -6.84
C TYR A 85 -3.52 -0.84 -7.74
N GLY A 86 -3.37 -0.57 -9.04
CA GLY A 86 -4.48 -0.65 -10.00
C GLY A 86 -5.07 -2.08 -10.10
N LEU A 87 -4.21 -3.10 -10.21
CA LEU A 87 -4.62 -4.50 -10.22
C LEU A 87 -5.27 -4.92 -8.90
N LEU A 88 -4.78 -4.41 -7.76
CA LEU A 88 -5.39 -4.68 -6.46
C LEU A 88 -6.83 -4.14 -6.41
N VAL A 89 -7.07 -2.91 -6.88
CA VAL A 89 -8.44 -2.35 -6.94
C VAL A 89 -9.32 -3.17 -7.88
N LEU A 90 -8.83 -3.46 -9.08
CA LEU A 90 -9.60 -4.21 -10.07
C LEU A 90 -9.96 -5.61 -9.59
N SER A 91 -9.05 -6.29 -8.89
CA SER A 91 -9.33 -7.59 -8.29
C SER A 91 -10.23 -7.51 -7.06
N THR A 92 -10.35 -6.35 -6.41
CA THR A 92 -11.22 -6.17 -5.23
C THR A 92 -12.72 -6.23 -5.58
N TYR A 93 -13.13 -5.84 -6.77
CA TYR A 93 -14.56 -5.87 -7.11
C TYR A 93 -15.13 -7.28 -7.28
N PRO A 94 -14.47 -8.21 -7.99
CA PRO A 94 -15.02 -9.55 -8.17
C PRO A 94 -14.63 -10.54 -7.07
N TYR A 95 -13.76 -10.22 -6.10
CA TYR A 95 -13.16 -11.26 -5.24
C TYR A 95 -14.17 -12.03 -4.38
N LYS A 96 -15.34 -11.45 -4.07
CA LYS A 96 -16.42 -12.14 -3.33
C LYS A 96 -17.39 -12.91 -4.23
N LEU A 97 -17.21 -12.92 -5.54
CA LEU A 97 -18.11 -13.62 -6.48
C LEU A 97 -17.91 -15.13 -6.47
N ASN A 98 -16.65 -15.60 -6.36
CA ASN A 98 -16.29 -17.01 -6.30
C ASN A 98 -14.84 -17.20 -5.84
N VAL A 99 -14.49 -18.46 -5.54
CA VAL A 99 -13.17 -18.88 -5.04
C VAL A 99 -12.03 -18.52 -6.01
N LEU A 100 -12.27 -18.51 -7.32
CA LEU A 100 -11.23 -18.16 -8.30
C LEU A 100 -10.84 -16.68 -8.17
N PHE A 101 -11.81 -15.77 -8.10
CA PHE A 101 -11.53 -14.35 -7.93
C PHE A 101 -10.95 -14.02 -6.55
N GLU A 102 -11.40 -14.73 -5.51
CA GLU A 102 -10.80 -14.66 -4.17
C GLU A 102 -9.30 -15.00 -4.22
N ASN A 103 -8.95 -16.14 -4.82
CA ASN A 103 -7.55 -16.56 -4.97
C ASN A 103 -6.72 -15.56 -5.79
N ILE A 104 -7.27 -15.02 -6.88
CA ILE A 104 -6.59 -13.99 -7.69
C ILE A 104 -6.30 -12.75 -6.84
N HIS A 105 -7.29 -12.27 -6.09
CA HIS A 105 -7.12 -11.10 -5.24
C HIS A 105 -6.08 -11.33 -4.14
N ILE A 106 -6.13 -12.49 -3.48
CA ILE A 106 -5.16 -12.91 -2.47
C ILE A 106 -3.74 -12.93 -3.06
N VAL A 107 -3.55 -13.56 -4.22
CA VAL A 107 -2.24 -13.62 -4.89
C VAL A 107 -1.72 -12.22 -5.22
N ILE A 108 -2.57 -11.32 -5.72
CA ILE A 108 -2.19 -9.93 -6.00
C ILE A 108 -1.82 -9.19 -4.71
N ALA A 109 -2.61 -9.35 -3.64
CA ALA A 109 -2.36 -8.71 -2.36
C ALA A 109 -1.04 -9.18 -1.72
N PHE A 110 -0.80 -10.49 -1.67
CA PHE A 110 0.47 -11.04 -1.18
C PHE A 110 1.64 -10.68 -2.07
N GLY A 111 1.46 -10.73 -3.40
CA GLY A 111 2.48 -10.31 -4.35
C GLY A 111 2.90 -8.86 -4.14
N LEU A 112 1.93 -7.96 -3.94
CA LEU A 112 2.20 -6.56 -3.66
C LEU A 112 2.88 -6.37 -2.29
N LEU A 113 2.47 -7.12 -1.26
CA LEU A 113 3.09 -7.09 0.06
C LEU A 113 4.58 -7.48 0.00
N PHE A 114 4.91 -8.63 -0.60
CA PHE A 114 6.29 -9.09 -0.73
C PHE A 114 7.12 -8.17 -1.62
N PHE A 115 6.52 -7.64 -2.68
CA PHE A 115 7.16 -6.65 -3.53
C PHE A 115 7.50 -5.37 -2.76
N GLN A 116 6.56 -4.84 -1.96
CA GLN A 116 6.79 -3.67 -1.10
C GLN A 116 7.88 -3.93 -0.06
N LEU A 117 7.89 -5.11 0.57
CA LEU A 117 8.90 -5.47 1.55
C LEU A 117 10.31 -5.52 0.92
N GLY A 118 10.47 -6.29 -0.17
CA GLY A 118 11.75 -6.39 -0.88
C GLY A 118 12.22 -5.03 -1.41
N LEU A 119 11.27 -4.24 -1.91
CA LEU A 119 11.53 -2.88 -2.33
C LEU A 119 11.92 -1.97 -1.16
N GLY A 120 11.30 -2.12 0.01
CA GLY A 120 11.65 -1.40 1.22
C GLY A 120 13.10 -1.63 1.64
N PHE A 121 13.56 -2.89 1.61
CA PHE A 121 14.98 -3.21 1.82
C PHE A 121 15.89 -2.54 0.79
N TRP A 122 15.51 -2.61 -0.49
CA TRP A 122 16.27 -1.98 -1.57
C TRP A 122 16.35 -0.46 -1.42
N LEU A 123 15.24 0.21 -1.11
CA LEU A 123 15.17 1.65 -0.89
C LEU A 123 15.98 2.07 0.35
N ALA A 124 15.90 1.32 1.44
CA ALA A 124 16.70 1.61 2.62
C ALA A 124 18.20 1.49 2.33
N LYS A 125 18.61 0.48 1.54
CA LYS A 125 19.99 0.35 1.07
C LYS A 125 20.38 1.47 0.10
N LEU A 126 19.47 1.90 -0.78
CA LEU A 126 19.68 3.01 -1.71
C LEU A 126 19.89 4.35 -0.99
N ASN A 127 19.37 4.50 0.22
CA ASN A 127 19.55 5.67 1.09
C ASN A 127 20.66 5.43 2.13
N ASP A 128 21.61 4.53 1.85
CA ASP A 128 22.74 4.20 2.73
C ASP A 128 22.34 3.80 4.16
N LEU A 129 21.14 3.24 4.32
CA LEU A 129 20.58 2.83 5.59
C LEU A 129 20.60 3.97 6.63
N ASP A 130 20.24 5.18 6.20
CA ASP A 130 20.06 6.31 7.11
C ASP A 130 19.04 6.00 8.23
N ARG A 131 19.07 6.79 9.30
CA ARG A 131 18.26 6.54 10.49
C ARG A 131 16.76 6.48 10.16
N PHE A 132 16.30 7.35 9.25
CA PHE A 132 14.90 7.40 8.84
C PHE A 132 14.50 6.12 8.10
N SER A 133 15.30 5.68 7.14
CA SER A 133 15.03 4.48 6.35
C SER A 133 15.05 3.22 7.21
N LYS A 134 15.94 3.13 8.20
CA LYS A 134 15.94 2.05 9.20
C LYS A 134 14.65 2.00 10.01
N ILE A 135 14.16 3.15 10.47
CA ILE A 135 12.89 3.24 11.23
C ILE A 135 11.72 2.79 10.34
N CYS A 136 11.62 3.31 9.12
CA CYS A 136 10.54 2.93 8.20
C CYS A 136 10.59 1.44 7.81
N LEU A 137 11.78 0.85 7.69
CA LEU A 137 11.94 -0.58 7.44
C LEU A 137 11.54 -1.41 8.67
N ALA A 138 11.93 -0.99 9.88
CA ALA A 138 11.48 -1.64 11.12
C ALA A 138 9.95 -1.62 11.25
N VAL A 139 9.31 -0.49 10.92
CA VAL A 139 7.84 -0.37 10.89
C VAL A 139 7.22 -1.37 9.91
N GLN A 140 7.79 -1.54 8.71
CA GLN A 140 7.32 -2.54 7.75
C GLN A 140 7.49 -3.98 8.27
N LEU A 141 8.59 -4.28 8.96
CA LEU A 141 8.82 -5.60 9.56
C LEU A 141 7.85 -5.90 10.70
N VAL A 142 7.52 -4.90 11.53
CA VAL A 142 6.48 -5.01 12.55
C VAL A 142 5.12 -5.29 11.90
N SER A 143 4.77 -4.54 10.85
CA SER A 143 3.56 -4.78 10.05
C SER A 143 3.52 -6.21 9.50
N LEU A 144 4.62 -6.71 8.92
CA LEU A 144 4.70 -8.08 8.42
C LEU A 144 4.47 -9.09 9.55
N GLY A 145 5.10 -8.89 10.71
CA GLY A 145 4.91 -9.73 11.88
C GLY A 145 3.45 -9.78 12.33
N LEU A 146 2.77 -8.63 12.42
CA LEU A 146 1.35 -8.55 12.73
C LEU A 146 0.46 -9.23 11.67
N GLY A 147 0.83 -9.11 10.39
CA GLY A 147 0.17 -9.80 9.28
C GLY A 147 0.30 -11.32 9.39
N VAL A 148 1.50 -11.83 9.69
CA VAL A 148 1.75 -13.27 9.91
C VAL A 148 0.97 -13.78 11.12
N LEU A 149 0.98 -13.06 12.24
CA LEU A 149 0.19 -13.42 13.42
C LEU A 149 -1.31 -13.47 13.10
N THR A 150 -1.78 -12.60 12.19
CA THR A 150 -3.19 -12.64 11.76
C THR A 150 -3.47 -13.81 10.82
N ALA A 151 -2.55 -14.14 9.91
CA ALA A 151 -2.67 -15.30 9.03
C ALA A 151 -2.62 -16.65 9.80
N LEU A 152 -1.94 -16.69 10.95
CA LEU A 152 -1.90 -17.83 11.85
C LEU A 152 -3.06 -17.86 12.86
N GLU A 153 -4.03 -16.94 12.73
CA GLU A 153 -5.18 -16.80 13.63
C GLU A 153 -4.82 -16.50 15.10
N VAL A 154 -3.57 -16.10 15.38
CA VAL A 154 -3.08 -15.75 16.72
C VAL A 154 -3.54 -14.33 17.13
N ALA A 155 -3.67 -13.44 16.16
CA ALA A 155 -4.16 -12.07 16.35
C ALA A 155 -5.19 -11.72 15.28
N ARG A 156 -6.01 -10.68 15.51
CA ARG A 156 -7.03 -10.22 14.55
C ARG A 156 -6.78 -8.76 14.19
N VAL A 157 -5.61 -8.49 13.61
CA VAL A 157 -5.10 -7.12 13.42
C VAL A 157 -4.64 -6.88 11.98
N LEU A 158 -5.19 -7.60 11.00
CA LEU A 158 -4.76 -7.51 9.59
C LEU A 158 -4.87 -6.08 9.05
N PHE A 159 -5.96 -5.38 9.37
CA PHE A 159 -6.14 -3.98 8.97
C PHE A 159 -5.02 -3.11 9.54
N SER A 160 -4.78 -3.20 10.85
CA SER A 160 -3.75 -2.41 11.53
C SER A 160 -2.37 -2.74 11.00
N ALA A 161 -2.08 -4.02 10.72
CA ALA A 161 -0.87 -4.45 10.06
C ALA A 161 -0.72 -3.74 8.70
N GLN A 162 -1.72 -3.84 7.83
CA GLN A 162 -1.71 -3.20 6.51
C GLN A 162 -1.54 -1.68 6.57
N ALA A 163 -2.21 -1.00 7.51
CA ALA A 163 -2.10 0.44 7.70
C ALA A 163 -0.70 0.85 8.17
N ILE A 164 -0.14 0.16 9.17
CA ILE A 164 1.23 0.38 9.67
C ILE A 164 2.25 0.14 8.55
N GLY A 165 2.07 -0.93 7.78
CA GLY A 165 2.91 -1.27 6.64
C GLY A 165 2.87 -0.19 5.57
N ALA A 166 1.67 0.31 5.22
CA ALA A 166 1.49 1.39 4.26
C ALA A 166 2.17 2.69 4.71
N ILE A 167 2.07 3.05 6.00
CA ILE A 167 2.76 4.22 6.56
C ILE A 167 4.28 4.04 6.47
N GLY A 168 4.81 2.90 6.90
CA GLY A 168 6.24 2.61 6.86
C GLY A 168 6.80 2.62 5.44
N PHE A 169 6.17 1.88 4.53
CA PHE A 169 6.58 1.79 3.13
C PHE A 169 6.39 3.13 2.40
N GLY A 170 5.23 3.77 2.52
CA GLY A 170 4.92 5.03 1.85
C GLY A 170 5.87 6.16 2.26
N SER A 171 6.21 6.24 3.56
CA SER A 171 7.19 7.21 4.07
C SER A 171 8.58 6.97 3.50
N LEU A 172 9.03 5.71 3.46
CA LEU A 172 10.32 5.34 2.88
C LEU A 172 10.38 5.63 1.38
N LEU A 173 9.31 5.34 0.64
CA LEU A 173 9.20 5.61 -0.79
C LEU A 173 9.28 7.12 -1.06
N ALA A 174 8.51 7.94 -0.34
CA ALA A 174 8.54 9.39 -0.49
C ALA A 174 9.91 9.98 -0.15
N HIS A 175 10.56 9.50 0.90
CA HIS A 175 11.92 9.90 1.28
C HIS A 175 12.95 9.56 0.21
N SER A 176 12.91 8.34 -0.31
CA SER A 176 13.84 7.88 -1.35
C SER A 176 13.65 8.66 -2.65
N VAL A 177 12.41 8.88 -3.08
CA VAL A 177 12.11 9.72 -4.25
C VAL A 177 12.66 11.13 -4.03
N ARG A 178 12.47 11.73 -2.85
CA ARG A 178 12.98 13.06 -2.53
C ARG A 178 14.51 13.18 -2.61
N ILE A 179 15.24 12.15 -2.15
CA ILE A 179 16.72 12.15 -2.21
C ILE A 179 17.22 12.02 -3.65
N HIS A 180 16.58 11.15 -4.43
CA HIS A 180 17.06 10.72 -5.75
C HIS A 180 16.39 11.44 -6.92
N GLU A 181 15.47 12.36 -6.66
CA GLU A 181 14.96 13.32 -7.64
C GLU A 181 15.97 14.48 -7.79
N ARG A 182 17.13 14.19 -8.38
CA ARG A 182 18.11 15.19 -8.81
C ARG A 182 17.83 15.63 -10.24
#